data_AF-A0A2N2YYB7-F1
#
_entry.id   AF-A0A2N2YYB7-F1
#
_cell.length_a   1.000
_cell.length_b   1.000
_cell.length_c   1.000
_cell.angle_alpha   90.00
_cell.angle_beta   90.00
_cell.angle_gamma   90.00
#
_symmetry.space_group_name_H-M   'P 1'
#
loop_
_entity.id
_entity.type
_entity.pdbx_description
1 polymer ?
#
loop_
_entity_poly.entity_id
_entity_poly.type
_entity_poly.pdbx_seq_one_letter_code
_entity_poly.pdbx_strand_id
1 'polypeptide(L)'
;MKSIKSIMALIVFLTVFNGSGIYCQSENIQTIEVVFKVMEIVNTKNDGSLWPNFMVTEIPVMVFDSVNTWLFHSNIAPDGFTAVQEHPDVYMFKGQHPLVRGNSIVRAGDQWIATSVLSSYARRTGEKYSAKDLAGIIIHEQFHIFQRNKHPRWRQNDAYMLLYPTETQESLFLRRIEKEAFKRAVLSSKSAEIVTWVNEALRYREQRLNMIDSDFGRYEMELQRTEGLSDYIEKIARGLDPLNASEITNGIAPAGVRDLGYVEGRWIAMILDKVNPDWKTVLEANDTLYLENILKNSISGLKSKSVSFSNVEIKKLEDKASLDFDKWQENKSQEINKFKDLPGYRLEINASSKPLGIGIFEPLEIEILDDGSVYHRLIFSAANNAGTLRIMNQPCITQFDNSLRIIKLILNGLNESPEIIENENKIILKNNNITIDLKYTKVSVDKSLYSIEL
;
A
#
# COMPACT_ATOMS: atom_id res chain seq x y z
N MET A 1 21.35 3.09 17.82
CA MET A 1 19.87 2.96 17.74
C MET A 1 19.46 1.59 18.25
N LYS A 2 18.45 1.51 19.12
CA LYS A 2 17.86 0.22 19.55
C LYS A 2 16.90 -0.24 18.45
N SER A 3 17.00 -1.51 18.05
CA SER A 3 16.12 -2.19 17.08
C SER A 3 14.64 -1.87 17.38
N ILE A 4 13.97 -1.28 16.38
CA ILE A 4 12.52 -1.10 16.37
C ILE A 4 11.90 -2.50 16.31
N LYS A 5 11.16 -2.90 17.36
CA LYS A 5 10.40 -4.16 17.36
C LYS A 5 9.28 -4.04 16.32
N SER A 6 9.12 -5.06 15.47
CA SER A 6 8.07 -5.11 14.44
C SER A 6 6.68 -4.89 15.04
N ILE A 7 6.05 -3.76 14.71
CA ILE A 7 4.63 -3.51 14.97
C ILE A 7 3.88 -3.92 13.70
N MET A 8 2.87 -4.78 13.85
CA MET A 8 2.05 -5.25 12.74
C MET A 8 0.88 -4.28 12.56
N ALA A 9 0.99 -3.34 11.62
CA ALA A 9 -0.14 -2.53 11.16
C ALA A 9 -0.96 -3.35 10.17
N LEU A 10 -2.28 -3.42 10.36
CA LEU A 10 -3.18 -4.07 9.41
C LEU A 10 -3.51 -3.07 8.31
N ILE A 11 -3.01 -3.30 7.10
CA ILE A 11 -3.35 -2.51 5.92
C ILE A 11 -4.71 -3.01 5.42
N VAL A 12 -5.65 -2.10 5.25
CA VAL A 12 -6.86 -2.36 4.48
C VAL A 12 -6.84 -1.38 3.34
N PHE A 13 -6.80 -1.85 2.09
CA PHE A 13 -7.24 -1.03 0.96
C PHE A 13 -8.75 -0.84 1.12
N LEU A 14 -9.16 0.16 1.91
CA LEU A 14 -10.57 0.46 2.03
C LEU A 14 -11.02 1.16 0.76
N THR A 15 -11.96 0.52 0.06
CA THR A 15 -12.86 1.21 -0.87
C THR A 15 -13.72 2.15 -0.03
N VAL A 16 -13.28 3.40 0.18
CA VAL A 16 -14.10 4.40 0.86
C VAL A 16 -14.92 5.15 -0.19
N PHE A 17 -16.23 4.89 -0.12
CA PHE A 17 -17.27 5.63 -0.80
C PHE A 17 -17.28 7.07 -0.29
N ASN A 18 -16.99 8.03 -1.16
CA ASN A 18 -17.38 9.42 -0.91
C ASN A 18 -18.91 9.52 -1.09
N GLY A 19 -19.57 10.01 -0.03
CA GLY A 19 -21.02 9.97 0.11
C GLY A 19 -21.78 10.79 -0.93
N SER A 20 -22.63 10.10 -1.68
CA SER A 20 -24.01 10.44 -2.00
C SER A 20 -24.52 9.30 -2.88
N GLY A 21 -25.62 8.67 -2.50
CA GLY A 21 -26.12 7.47 -3.15
C GLY A 21 -26.19 7.61 -4.68
N ILE A 22 -25.44 6.78 -5.37
CA ILE A 22 -25.84 6.22 -6.66
C ILE A 22 -25.63 4.72 -6.49
N TYR A 23 -26.68 4.06 -6.03
CA TYR A 23 -26.87 2.66 -6.38
C TYR A 23 -26.77 2.63 -7.91
N CYS A 24 -25.73 2.00 -8.45
CA CYS A 24 -25.80 1.55 -9.83
C CYS A 24 -26.78 0.37 -9.85
N GLN A 25 -28.07 0.69 -9.77
CA GLN A 25 -29.12 -0.18 -10.26
C GLN A 25 -28.97 -0.22 -11.78
N SER A 26 -28.09 -1.08 -12.26
CA SER A 26 -28.15 -1.57 -13.63
C SER A 26 -27.98 -3.09 -13.58
N GLU A 27 -29.13 -3.77 -13.66
CA GLU A 27 -29.37 -5.15 -14.08
C GLU A 27 -28.60 -6.29 -13.35
N ASN A 28 -29.33 -6.94 -12.43
CA ASN A 28 -28.97 -8.12 -11.59
C ASN A 28 -28.27 -9.31 -12.28
N ILE A 29 -28.24 -9.38 -13.60
CA ILE A 29 -27.68 -10.53 -14.34
C ILE A 29 -26.21 -10.25 -14.71
N GLN A 30 -25.85 -8.99 -14.97
CA GLN A 30 -24.53 -8.64 -15.49
C GLN A 30 -23.41 -8.74 -14.44
N THR A 31 -23.71 -8.54 -13.15
CA THR A 31 -22.70 -8.62 -12.07
C THR A 31 -22.30 -10.05 -11.73
N ILE A 32 -23.27 -10.97 -11.72
CA ILE A 32 -23.07 -12.40 -11.43
C ILE A 32 -22.26 -13.05 -12.56
N GLU A 33 -22.61 -12.77 -13.82
CA GLU A 33 -21.85 -13.25 -14.97
C GLU A 33 -20.37 -12.79 -14.92
N VAL A 34 -20.12 -11.57 -14.44
CA VAL A 34 -18.75 -11.07 -14.26
C VAL A 34 -18.00 -11.88 -13.20
N VAL A 35 -18.62 -12.22 -12.06
CA VAL A 35 -17.97 -13.03 -11.01
C VAL A 35 -17.55 -14.39 -11.54
N PHE A 36 -18.45 -15.13 -12.18
CA PHE A 36 -18.13 -16.47 -12.71
C PHE A 36 -17.11 -16.42 -13.84
N LYS A 37 -17.18 -15.40 -14.71
CA LYS A 37 -16.16 -15.19 -15.75
C LYS A 37 -14.78 -14.85 -15.15
N VAL A 38 -14.74 -14.04 -14.10
CA VAL A 38 -13.50 -13.73 -13.37
C VAL A 38 -12.93 -15.01 -12.75
N MET A 39 -13.77 -15.81 -12.09
CA MET A 39 -13.38 -17.10 -11.51
C MET A 39 -12.83 -18.07 -12.57
N GLU A 40 -13.50 -18.18 -13.73
CA GLU A 40 -13.03 -19.01 -14.85
C GLU A 40 -11.63 -18.58 -15.30
N ILE A 41 -11.39 -17.28 -15.48
CA ILE A 41 -10.08 -16.74 -15.86
C ILE A 41 -9.02 -17.06 -14.79
N VAL A 42 -9.34 -16.89 -13.51
CA VAL A 42 -8.43 -17.28 -12.41
C VAL A 42 -8.08 -18.77 -12.51
N ASN A 43 -9.07 -19.64 -12.71
CA ASN A 43 -8.86 -21.10 -12.84
C ASN A 43 -7.94 -21.47 -14.01
N THR A 44 -7.94 -20.69 -15.11
CA THR A 44 -7.01 -20.94 -16.24
C THR A 44 -5.54 -20.71 -15.89
N LYS A 45 -5.23 -20.06 -14.76
CA LYS A 45 -3.87 -19.76 -14.31
C LYS A 45 -3.32 -20.73 -13.28
N ASN A 46 -3.95 -21.89 -13.13
CA ASN A 46 -3.61 -22.91 -12.14
C ASN A 46 -2.56 -23.94 -12.60
N ASP A 47 -1.67 -23.57 -13.51
CA ASP A 47 -0.68 -24.46 -14.12
C ASP A 47 0.74 -24.29 -13.51
N GLY A 48 0.86 -23.49 -12.45
CA GLY A 48 2.15 -23.14 -11.84
C GLY A 48 3.04 -22.24 -12.70
N SER A 49 2.53 -21.73 -13.83
CA SER A 49 3.31 -20.90 -14.76
C SER A 49 3.64 -19.51 -14.19
N LEU A 50 2.80 -19.01 -13.28
CA LEU A 50 3.00 -17.69 -12.67
C LEU A 50 4.19 -17.71 -11.70
N TRP A 51 4.23 -18.69 -10.81
CA TRP A 51 5.25 -18.83 -9.78
C TRP A 51 5.38 -20.28 -9.29
N PRO A 52 6.59 -20.77 -8.94
CA PRO A 52 6.78 -22.11 -8.42
C PRO A 52 5.85 -22.44 -7.24
N ASN A 53 5.08 -23.52 -7.34
CA ASN A 53 4.14 -23.99 -6.31
C ASN A 53 3.01 -23.02 -5.94
N PHE A 54 2.77 -21.98 -6.73
CA PHE A 54 1.64 -21.08 -6.53
C PHE A 54 0.42 -21.58 -7.31
N MET A 55 -0.46 -22.30 -6.60
CA MET A 55 -1.70 -22.84 -7.14
C MET A 55 -2.87 -21.95 -6.74
N VAL A 56 -3.35 -21.13 -7.68
CA VAL A 56 -4.43 -20.17 -7.41
C VAL A 56 -5.72 -20.83 -6.93
N THR A 57 -6.02 -22.07 -7.35
CA THR A 57 -7.24 -22.76 -6.91
C THR A 57 -7.15 -23.33 -5.49
N GLU A 58 -5.98 -23.29 -4.85
CA GLU A 58 -5.79 -23.75 -3.47
C GLU A 58 -5.97 -22.61 -2.43
N ILE A 59 -6.19 -21.39 -2.89
CA ILE A 59 -6.29 -20.19 -2.04
C ILE A 59 -7.70 -19.63 -2.15
N PRO A 60 -8.50 -19.65 -1.06
CA PRO A 60 -9.89 -19.18 -1.08
C PRO A 60 -9.99 -17.69 -1.35
N VAL A 61 -11.06 -17.30 -2.04
CA VAL A 61 -11.32 -15.91 -2.43
C VAL A 61 -12.75 -15.50 -2.08
N MET A 62 -12.91 -14.38 -1.40
CA MET A 62 -14.19 -13.67 -1.26
C MET A 62 -14.25 -12.45 -2.18
N VAL A 63 -15.26 -12.37 -3.04
CA VAL A 63 -15.46 -11.27 -3.99
C VAL A 63 -16.81 -10.62 -3.74
N PHE A 64 -16.82 -9.32 -3.47
CA PHE A 64 -18.07 -8.54 -3.40
C PHE A 64 -18.35 -7.91 -4.76
N ASP A 65 -19.50 -8.24 -5.35
CA ASP A 65 -19.91 -7.80 -6.70
C ASP A 65 -20.76 -6.52 -6.70
N SER A 66 -20.80 -5.79 -5.57
CA SER A 66 -21.72 -4.68 -5.25
C SER A 66 -23.11 -5.09 -4.76
N VAL A 67 -23.48 -6.37 -4.81
CA VAL A 67 -24.78 -6.89 -4.35
C VAL A 67 -24.58 -7.97 -3.30
N ASN A 68 -23.78 -8.99 -3.60
CA ASN A 68 -23.51 -10.16 -2.78
C ASN A 68 -22.01 -10.44 -2.71
N THR A 69 -21.61 -11.17 -1.68
CA THR A 69 -20.25 -11.69 -1.55
C THR A 69 -20.22 -13.16 -1.96
N TRP A 70 -19.32 -13.48 -2.87
CA TRP A 70 -19.11 -14.81 -3.42
C TRP A 70 -17.82 -15.39 -2.87
N LEU A 71 -17.85 -16.64 -2.43
CA LEU A 71 -16.70 -17.39 -1.96
C LEU A 71 -16.45 -18.56 -2.89
N PHE A 72 -15.24 -18.67 -3.44
CA PHE A 72 -14.80 -19.81 -4.23
C PHE A 72 -13.40 -20.25 -3.80
N HIS A 73 -12.97 -21.43 -4.25
CA HIS A 73 -11.72 -22.12 -3.82
C HIS A 73 -11.67 -22.40 -2.30
N SER A 74 -12.84 -22.49 -1.66
CA SER A 74 -12.96 -22.90 -0.26
C SER A 74 -13.61 -24.27 -0.17
N ASN A 75 -13.07 -25.13 0.69
CA ASN A 75 -13.66 -26.41 1.06
C ASN A 75 -14.61 -26.30 2.27
N ILE A 76 -14.71 -25.12 2.87
CA ILE A 76 -15.55 -24.84 4.03
C ILE A 76 -16.41 -23.62 3.72
N ALA A 77 -17.72 -23.73 3.94
CA ALA A 77 -18.64 -22.60 3.93
C ALA A 77 -18.59 -21.89 5.30
N PRO A 78 -18.16 -20.62 5.39
CA PRO A 78 -18.26 -19.86 6.62
C PRO A 78 -19.72 -19.58 6.99
N ASP A 79 -19.97 -19.22 8.25
CA ASP A 79 -21.30 -18.87 8.72
C ASP A 79 -21.96 -17.78 7.85
N GLY A 80 -23.23 -17.99 7.49
CA GLY A 80 -24.01 -17.08 6.66
C GLY A 80 -23.82 -17.24 5.15
N PHE A 81 -22.88 -18.09 4.71
CA PHE A 81 -22.76 -18.46 3.30
C PHE A 81 -23.69 -19.63 2.96
N THR A 82 -24.23 -19.61 1.74
CA THR A 82 -25.11 -20.65 1.19
C THR A 82 -24.53 -21.18 -0.12
N ALA A 83 -24.53 -22.50 -0.32
CA ALA A 83 -24.01 -23.10 -1.55
C ALA A 83 -24.87 -22.68 -2.76
N VAL A 84 -24.22 -22.41 -3.88
CA VAL A 84 -24.88 -22.05 -5.14
C VAL A 84 -25.25 -23.33 -5.87
N GLN A 85 -26.55 -23.54 -6.16
CA GLN A 85 -27.05 -24.82 -6.67
C GLN A 85 -26.39 -25.25 -8.00
N GLU A 86 -26.11 -24.29 -8.88
CA GLU A 86 -25.48 -24.53 -10.19
C GLU A 86 -23.95 -24.65 -10.12
N HIS A 87 -23.36 -24.26 -8.99
CA HIS A 87 -21.92 -24.23 -8.75
C HIS A 87 -21.63 -24.69 -7.30
N PRO A 88 -21.61 -26.00 -7.04
CA PRO A 88 -21.57 -26.54 -5.67
C PRO A 88 -20.30 -26.18 -4.88
N ASP A 89 -19.21 -25.82 -5.56
CA ASP A 89 -17.95 -25.36 -4.97
C ASP A 89 -17.89 -23.83 -4.78
N VAL A 90 -19.03 -23.15 -4.97
CA VAL A 90 -19.18 -21.71 -4.81
C VAL A 90 -20.24 -21.44 -3.75
N TYR A 91 -19.95 -20.52 -2.86
CA TYR A 91 -20.87 -20.08 -1.82
C TYR A 91 -21.20 -18.59 -1.95
N MET A 92 -22.41 -18.21 -1.55
CA MET A 92 -22.90 -16.84 -1.60
C MET A 92 -23.34 -16.38 -0.21
N PHE A 93 -22.90 -15.19 0.17
CA PHE A 93 -23.38 -14.41 1.30
C PHE A 93 -24.18 -13.21 0.76
N LYS A 94 -25.39 -12.99 1.29
CA LYS A 94 -26.26 -11.90 0.85
C LYS A 94 -25.72 -10.56 1.35
N GLY A 95 -25.44 -9.63 0.45
CA GLY A 95 -24.82 -8.34 0.81
C GLY A 95 -23.28 -8.38 0.84
N GLN A 96 -22.68 -7.30 1.34
CA GLN A 96 -21.24 -7.22 1.56
C GLN A 96 -20.87 -7.94 2.86
N HIS A 97 -20.06 -8.98 2.77
CA HIS A 97 -19.56 -9.67 3.95
C HIS A 97 -18.64 -8.73 4.77
N PRO A 98 -18.72 -8.66 6.11
CA PRO A 98 -17.98 -7.69 6.92
C PRO A 98 -16.44 -7.73 6.80
N LEU A 99 -15.89 -8.86 6.34
CA LEU A 99 -14.47 -9.03 6.07
C LEU A 99 -14.05 -8.49 4.69
N VAL A 100 -14.96 -8.38 3.73
CA VAL A 100 -14.64 -7.90 2.37
C VAL A 100 -14.79 -6.39 2.34
N ARG A 101 -13.70 -5.69 2.66
CA ARG A 101 -13.69 -4.22 2.76
C ARG A 101 -12.93 -3.52 1.62
N GLY A 102 -12.34 -4.32 0.75
CA GLY A 102 -11.59 -3.93 -0.44
C GLY A 102 -10.66 -5.06 -0.86
N ASN A 103 -9.64 -4.74 -1.64
CA ASN A 103 -8.66 -5.71 -2.10
C ASN A 103 -7.60 -5.93 -1.01
N SER A 104 -7.56 -7.12 -0.42
CA SER A 104 -6.66 -7.42 0.69
C SER A 104 -6.66 -8.91 1.00
N ILE A 105 -5.95 -9.29 2.06
CA ILE A 105 -6.01 -10.61 2.68
C ILE A 105 -6.63 -10.50 4.07
N VAL A 106 -7.54 -11.41 4.41
CA VAL A 106 -8.18 -11.47 5.73
C VAL A 106 -8.09 -12.86 6.31
N ARG A 107 -8.30 -12.97 7.62
CA ARG A 107 -8.39 -14.26 8.31
C ARG A 107 -9.85 -14.53 8.67
N ALA A 108 -10.37 -15.68 8.24
CA ALA A 108 -11.67 -16.20 8.64
C ALA A 108 -11.44 -17.54 9.36
N GLY A 109 -11.62 -17.54 10.69
CA GLY A 109 -11.17 -18.66 11.52
C GLY A 109 -9.65 -18.86 11.43
N ASP A 110 -9.22 -20.03 11.00
CA ASP A 110 -7.80 -20.36 10.83
C ASP A 110 -7.29 -20.24 9.39
N GLN A 111 -8.15 -19.87 8.44
CA GLN A 111 -7.81 -19.78 7.03
C GLN A 111 -7.58 -18.33 6.59
N TRP A 112 -6.53 -18.12 5.79
CA TRP A 112 -6.34 -16.89 5.05
C TRP A 112 -7.20 -16.89 3.80
N ILE A 113 -7.88 -15.77 3.54
CA ILE A 113 -8.79 -15.59 2.41
C ILE A 113 -8.44 -14.30 1.68
N ALA A 114 -8.30 -14.40 0.35
CA ALA A 114 -8.11 -13.23 -0.50
C ALA A 114 -9.46 -12.53 -0.64
N THR A 115 -9.47 -11.21 -0.56
CA THR A 115 -10.70 -10.42 -0.66
C THR A 115 -10.59 -9.46 -1.82
N SER A 116 -11.69 -9.26 -2.55
CA SER A 116 -11.77 -8.25 -3.58
C SER A 116 -13.15 -7.59 -3.61
N VAL A 117 -13.16 -6.29 -3.86
CA VAL A 117 -14.38 -5.54 -4.17
C VAL A 117 -14.34 -5.19 -5.66
N LEU A 118 -15.28 -5.73 -6.43
CA LEU A 118 -15.30 -5.49 -7.86
C LEU A 118 -15.65 -4.03 -8.14
N SER A 119 -14.76 -3.36 -8.86
CA SER A 119 -14.98 -2.03 -9.39
C SER A 119 -14.96 -2.09 -10.91
N SER A 120 -15.83 -1.32 -11.57
CA SER A 120 -15.77 -1.21 -13.04
C SER A 120 -14.59 -0.37 -13.52
N TYR A 121 -13.94 0.39 -12.64
CA TYR A 121 -12.86 1.30 -13.01
C TYR A 121 -11.70 1.27 -12.00
N ALA A 122 -10.49 1.43 -12.50
CA ALA A 122 -9.29 1.70 -11.74
C ALA A 122 -9.40 3.07 -11.08
N ARG A 123 -9.31 3.14 -9.75
CA ARG A 123 -9.41 4.40 -9.01
C ARG A 123 -8.31 5.39 -9.37
N ARG A 124 -7.10 4.90 -9.65
CA ARG A 124 -5.92 5.74 -9.90
C ARG A 124 -5.79 6.22 -11.34
N THR A 125 -6.16 5.38 -12.30
CA THR A 125 -5.98 5.69 -13.74
C THR A 125 -7.30 6.03 -14.44
N GLY A 126 -8.45 5.74 -13.82
CA GLY A 126 -9.76 5.84 -14.47
C GLY A 126 -10.00 4.79 -15.55
N GLU A 127 -9.08 3.84 -15.73
CA GLU A 127 -9.18 2.78 -16.74
C GLU A 127 -10.36 1.85 -16.41
N LYS A 128 -11.17 1.50 -17.41
CA LYS A 128 -12.25 0.53 -17.24
C LYS A 128 -11.66 -0.87 -17.10
N TYR A 129 -12.03 -1.59 -16.03
CA TYR A 129 -11.59 -2.97 -15.84
C TYR A 129 -12.38 -3.95 -16.68
N SER A 130 -11.66 -4.84 -17.37
CA SER A 130 -12.20 -6.07 -17.93
C SER A 130 -12.24 -7.18 -16.87
N ALA A 131 -12.92 -8.29 -17.15
CA ALA A 131 -12.88 -9.48 -16.29
C ALA A 131 -11.45 -10.01 -16.10
N LYS A 132 -10.57 -9.84 -17.11
CA LYS A 132 -9.17 -10.25 -17.00
C LYS A 132 -8.40 -9.37 -16.01
N ASP A 133 -8.73 -8.08 -15.94
CA ASP A 133 -8.10 -7.17 -14.98
C ASP A 133 -8.52 -7.48 -13.55
N LEU A 134 -9.82 -7.74 -13.35
CA LEU A 134 -10.36 -8.17 -12.05
C LEU A 134 -9.76 -9.51 -11.60
N ALA A 135 -9.62 -10.48 -12.51
CA ALA A 135 -8.93 -11.74 -12.23
C ALA A 135 -7.47 -11.52 -11.84
N GLY A 136 -6.75 -10.63 -12.53
CA GLY A 136 -5.39 -10.24 -12.16
C GLY A 136 -5.28 -9.69 -10.75
N ILE A 137 -6.20 -8.80 -10.36
CA ILE A 137 -6.27 -8.24 -8.99
C ILE A 137 -6.52 -9.34 -7.96
N ILE A 138 -7.40 -10.30 -8.24
CA ILE A 138 -7.61 -11.44 -7.33
C ILE A 138 -6.35 -12.29 -7.19
N ILE A 139 -5.67 -12.57 -8.30
CA ILE A 139 -4.42 -13.34 -8.29
C ILE A 139 -3.34 -12.59 -7.50
N HIS A 140 -3.28 -11.26 -7.56
CA HIS A 140 -2.41 -10.42 -6.74
C HIS A 140 -2.63 -10.71 -5.24
N GLU A 141 -3.88 -10.64 -4.78
CA GLU A 141 -4.22 -10.87 -3.37
C GLU A 141 -4.00 -12.33 -2.94
N GLN A 142 -4.26 -13.30 -3.83
CA GLN A 142 -3.91 -14.69 -3.58
C GLN A 142 -2.39 -14.87 -3.44
N PHE A 143 -1.59 -14.13 -4.22
CA PHE A 143 -0.14 -14.20 -4.13
C PHE A 143 0.39 -13.68 -2.79
N HIS A 144 -0.24 -12.65 -2.20
CA HIS A 144 0.09 -12.24 -0.83
C HIS A 144 -0.15 -13.36 0.21
N ILE A 145 -1.19 -14.17 0.04
CA ILE A 145 -1.44 -15.33 0.92
C ILE A 145 -0.36 -16.40 0.70
N PHE A 146 -0.01 -16.68 -0.55
CA PHE A 146 1.08 -17.59 -0.88
C PHE A 146 2.39 -17.14 -0.20
N GLN A 147 2.79 -15.88 -0.37
CA GLN A 147 3.96 -15.28 0.28
C GLN A 147 3.88 -15.42 1.80
N ARG A 148 2.72 -15.14 2.41
CA ARG A 148 2.56 -15.24 3.87
C ARG A 148 2.75 -16.67 4.39
N ASN A 149 2.20 -17.66 3.68
CA ASN A 149 2.22 -19.05 4.10
C ASN A 149 3.59 -19.70 3.87
N LYS A 150 4.22 -19.43 2.72
CA LYS A 150 5.52 -20.02 2.34
C LYS A 150 6.70 -19.27 2.96
N HIS A 151 6.62 -17.94 3.00
CA HIS A 151 7.70 -17.06 3.45
C HIS A 151 7.22 -16.16 4.57
N PRO A 152 6.98 -16.68 5.79
CA PRO A 152 6.40 -15.92 6.89
C PRO A 152 7.25 -14.71 7.32
N ARG A 153 8.52 -14.65 6.90
CA ARG A 153 9.45 -13.54 7.13
C ARG A 153 9.39 -12.43 6.09
N TRP A 154 8.77 -12.65 4.92
CA TRP A 154 8.58 -11.61 3.92
C TRP A 154 7.49 -10.67 4.40
N ARG A 155 7.89 -9.59 5.05
CA ARG A 155 6.99 -8.62 5.68
C ARG A 155 7.58 -7.23 5.55
N GLN A 156 6.97 -6.43 4.68
CA GLN A 156 7.06 -4.98 4.73
C GLN A 156 6.43 -4.46 6.02
N ASN A 157 7.03 -3.41 6.59
CA ASN A 157 6.48 -2.71 7.75
C ASN A 157 6.21 -1.26 7.33
N ASP A 158 5.00 -0.99 6.85
CA ASP A 158 4.63 0.33 6.35
C ASP A 158 4.71 1.44 7.42
N ALA A 159 4.77 1.11 8.71
CA ALA A 159 5.01 2.10 9.75
C ALA A 159 6.35 2.86 9.58
N TYR A 160 7.32 2.30 8.84
CA TYR A 160 8.53 3.06 8.46
C TYR A 160 8.22 4.29 7.61
N MET A 161 7.12 4.31 6.87
CA MET A 161 6.71 5.48 6.09
C MET A 161 6.40 6.69 6.97
N LEU A 162 5.96 6.47 8.21
CA LEU A 162 5.61 7.53 9.16
C LEU A 162 6.85 8.25 9.74
N LEU A 163 8.03 7.64 9.59
CA LEU A 163 9.31 8.23 9.98
C LEU A 163 10.25 8.38 8.77
N TYR A 164 9.75 8.20 7.55
CA TYR A 164 10.59 8.25 6.36
C TYR A 164 11.22 9.65 6.25
N PRO A 165 12.51 9.77 5.88
CA PRO A 165 13.17 11.06 5.78
C PRO A 165 12.41 12.04 4.88
N THR A 166 12.40 13.32 5.27
CA THR A 166 11.83 14.39 4.46
C THR A 166 12.49 14.42 3.09
N GLU A 167 11.66 14.55 2.05
CA GLU A 167 12.15 14.57 0.66
C GLU A 167 13.08 15.76 0.39
N THR A 168 14.05 15.55 -0.50
CA THR A 168 14.92 16.60 -1.04
C THR A 168 14.91 16.58 -2.57
N GLN A 169 15.28 17.70 -3.20
CA GLN A 169 15.46 17.76 -4.66
C GLN A 169 16.46 16.70 -5.15
N GLU A 170 17.57 16.50 -4.42
CA GLU A 170 18.61 15.53 -4.76
C GLU A 170 18.10 14.09 -4.67
N SER A 171 17.41 13.73 -3.57
CA SER A 171 16.82 12.41 -3.40
C SER A 171 15.76 12.11 -4.48
N LEU A 172 14.91 13.09 -4.81
CA LEU A 172 13.93 12.95 -5.90
C LEU A 172 14.59 12.79 -7.27
N PHE A 173 15.66 13.56 -7.55
CA PHE A 173 16.44 13.41 -8.77
C PHE A 173 17.04 12.00 -8.88
N LEU A 174 17.76 11.55 -7.84
CA LEU A 174 18.38 10.23 -7.82
C LEU A 174 17.35 9.11 -8.00
N ARG A 175 16.17 9.25 -7.38
CA ARG A 175 15.06 8.30 -7.52
C ARG A 175 14.46 8.27 -8.93
N ARG A 176 14.47 9.39 -9.64
CA ARG A 176 13.96 9.45 -11.02
C ARG A 176 14.96 8.88 -12.01
N ILE A 177 16.25 9.13 -11.82
CA ILE A 177 17.28 8.60 -12.72
C ILE A 177 17.53 7.10 -12.49
N GLU A 178 17.42 6.59 -11.26
CA GLU A 178 17.41 5.14 -11.02
C GLU A 178 16.20 4.46 -11.68
N LYS A 179 14.99 5.05 -11.54
CA LYS A 179 13.76 4.55 -12.17
C LYS A 179 13.91 4.50 -13.70
N GLU A 180 14.42 5.58 -14.29
CA GLU A 180 14.65 5.64 -15.74
C GLU A 180 15.68 4.60 -16.20
N ALA A 181 16.73 4.33 -15.42
CA ALA A 181 17.69 3.28 -15.72
C ALA A 181 17.04 1.88 -15.66
N PHE A 182 16.25 1.57 -14.63
CA PHE A 182 15.48 0.31 -14.58
C PHE A 182 14.49 0.18 -15.73
N LYS A 183 13.82 1.28 -16.11
CA LYS A 183 12.93 1.33 -17.28
C LYS A 183 13.67 0.95 -18.57
N ARG A 184 14.88 1.49 -18.79
CA ARG A 184 15.70 1.14 -19.96
C ARG A 184 16.18 -0.31 -19.90
N ALA A 185 16.51 -0.83 -18.73
CA ALA A 185 16.87 -2.23 -18.54
C ALA A 185 15.71 -3.17 -18.88
N VAL A 186 14.50 -2.91 -18.39
CA VAL A 186 13.33 -3.78 -18.65
C VAL A 186 12.87 -3.72 -20.10
N LEU A 187 13.08 -2.61 -20.81
CA LEU A 187 12.78 -2.50 -22.25
C LEU A 187 13.86 -3.11 -23.15
N SER A 188 15.07 -3.28 -22.64
CA SER A 188 16.19 -3.81 -23.42
C SER A 188 15.98 -5.30 -23.75
N SER A 189 16.37 -5.69 -24.97
CA SER A 189 16.34 -7.07 -25.45
C SER A 189 17.73 -7.71 -25.48
N LYS A 190 18.80 -6.90 -25.50
CA LYS A 190 20.19 -7.38 -25.55
C LYS A 190 20.77 -7.46 -24.15
N SER A 191 21.30 -8.62 -23.78
CA SER A 191 21.90 -8.87 -22.46
C SER A 191 22.91 -7.79 -22.05
N ALA A 192 23.82 -7.38 -22.94
CA ALA A 192 24.80 -6.35 -22.62
C ALA A 192 24.20 -4.95 -22.34
N GLU A 193 23.06 -4.62 -22.95
CA GLU A 193 22.34 -3.35 -22.67
C GLU A 193 21.57 -3.45 -21.36
N ILE A 194 20.94 -4.60 -21.07
CA ILE A 194 20.28 -4.86 -19.78
C ILE A 194 21.30 -4.68 -18.65
N VAL A 195 22.47 -5.34 -18.74
CA VAL A 195 23.53 -5.27 -17.71
C VAL A 195 24.00 -3.83 -17.51
N THR A 196 24.20 -3.06 -18.57
CA THR A 196 24.59 -1.65 -18.48
C THR A 196 23.57 -0.81 -17.72
N TRP A 197 22.30 -0.91 -18.10
CA TRP A 197 21.25 -0.11 -17.46
C TRP A 197 20.95 -0.55 -16.03
N VAL A 198 21.06 -1.85 -15.72
CA VAL A 198 20.99 -2.33 -14.33
C VAL A 198 22.14 -1.76 -13.49
N ASN A 199 23.37 -1.78 -14.00
CA ASN A 199 24.50 -1.19 -13.27
C ASN A 199 24.30 0.30 -12.99
N GLU A 200 23.81 1.07 -13.97
CA GLU A 200 23.47 2.49 -13.76
C GLU A 200 22.35 2.67 -12.72
N ALA A 201 21.30 1.86 -12.78
CA ALA A 201 20.20 1.91 -11.81
C ALA A 201 20.70 1.65 -10.39
N LEU A 202 21.47 0.58 -10.21
CA LEU A 202 22.03 0.20 -8.91
C LEU A 202 23.02 1.24 -8.38
N ARG A 203 23.79 1.90 -9.25
CA ARG A 203 24.72 2.97 -8.86
C ARG A 203 23.99 4.18 -8.31
N TYR A 204 22.96 4.67 -9.00
CA TYR A 204 22.17 5.81 -8.51
C TYR A 204 21.37 5.45 -7.26
N ARG A 205 20.86 4.21 -7.18
CA ARG A 205 20.21 3.68 -5.99
C ARG A 205 21.13 3.65 -4.79
N GLU A 206 22.36 3.17 -4.96
CA GLU A 206 23.36 3.18 -3.89
C GLU A 206 23.67 4.62 -3.43
N GLN A 207 23.85 5.56 -4.36
CA GLN A 207 24.04 6.97 -4.03
C GLN A 207 22.89 7.53 -3.19
N ARG A 208 21.64 7.25 -3.59
CA ARG A 208 20.45 7.70 -2.86
C ARG A 208 20.32 7.04 -1.50
N LEU A 209 20.49 5.73 -1.41
CA LEU A 209 20.30 4.99 -0.17
C LEU A 209 21.40 5.32 0.86
N ASN A 210 22.57 5.77 0.43
CA ASN A 210 23.60 6.30 1.34
C ASN A 210 23.22 7.62 2.02
N MET A 211 22.16 8.29 1.57
CA MET A 211 21.64 9.54 2.18
C MET A 211 20.65 9.29 3.31
N ILE A 212 20.19 8.04 3.50
CA ILE A 212 19.16 7.69 4.48
C ILE A 212 19.65 6.56 5.39
N ASP A 213 18.95 6.34 6.51
CA ASP A 213 19.28 5.21 7.37
C ASP A 213 19.02 3.88 6.64
N SER A 214 19.91 2.90 6.87
CA SER A 214 19.83 1.55 6.32
C SER A 214 18.49 0.84 6.56
N ASP A 215 17.78 1.16 7.65
CA ASP A 215 16.47 0.62 7.94
C ASP A 215 15.43 0.98 6.86
N PHE A 216 15.51 2.19 6.29
CA PHE A 216 14.63 2.64 5.21
C PHE A 216 15.00 1.99 3.88
N GLY A 217 16.30 1.82 3.58
CA GLY A 217 16.73 1.07 2.39
C GLY A 217 16.27 -0.39 2.43
N ARG A 218 16.31 -1.01 3.62
CA ARG A 218 15.73 -2.35 3.84
C ARG A 218 14.21 -2.37 3.66
N TYR A 219 13.50 -1.37 4.16
CA TYR A 219 12.06 -1.25 3.94
C TYR A 219 11.71 -1.20 2.44
N GLU A 220 12.45 -0.45 1.62
CA GLU A 220 12.24 -0.43 0.17
C GLU A 220 12.47 -1.80 -0.49
N MET A 221 13.51 -2.54 -0.09
CA MET A 221 13.74 -3.90 -0.60
C MET A 221 12.63 -4.88 -0.17
N GLU A 222 12.08 -4.74 1.03
CA GLU A 222 10.92 -5.52 1.48
C GLU A 222 9.67 -5.19 0.65
N LEU A 223 9.43 -3.92 0.34
CA LEU A 223 8.34 -3.51 -0.55
C LEU A 223 8.48 -4.13 -1.94
N GLN A 224 9.67 -4.07 -2.54
CA GLN A 224 9.93 -4.67 -3.85
C GLN A 224 9.67 -6.18 -3.84
N ARG A 225 10.09 -6.87 -2.78
CA ARG A 225 9.89 -8.32 -2.63
C ARG A 225 8.44 -8.70 -2.38
N THR A 226 7.68 -7.89 -1.67
CA THR A 226 6.29 -8.23 -1.30
C THR A 226 5.31 -7.72 -2.35
N GLU A 227 5.19 -6.41 -2.46
CA GLU A 227 4.26 -5.69 -3.32
C GLU A 227 4.70 -5.72 -4.78
N GLY A 228 5.99 -5.56 -5.03
CA GLY A 228 6.54 -5.63 -6.38
C GLY A 228 6.44 -7.01 -7.04
N LEU A 229 6.62 -8.09 -6.27
CA LEU A 229 6.36 -9.45 -6.80
C LEU A 229 4.87 -9.71 -7.04
N SER A 230 3.99 -9.18 -6.19
CA SER A 230 2.54 -9.35 -6.37
C SER A 230 2.05 -8.59 -7.60
N ASP A 231 2.55 -7.36 -7.83
CA ASP A 231 2.31 -6.60 -9.06
C ASP A 231 2.93 -7.26 -10.30
N TYR A 232 4.11 -7.87 -10.19
CA TYR A 232 4.68 -8.70 -11.26
C TYR A 232 3.73 -9.84 -11.65
N ILE A 233 3.27 -10.63 -10.68
CA ILE A 233 2.36 -11.75 -10.92
C ILE A 233 1.05 -11.27 -11.55
N GLU A 234 0.49 -10.15 -11.06
CA GLU A 234 -0.69 -9.52 -11.63
C GLU A 234 -0.47 -9.18 -13.12
N LYS A 235 0.65 -8.52 -13.47
CA LYS A 235 0.92 -8.13 -14.87
C LYS A 235 1.12 -9.32 -15.78
N ILE A 236 1.80 -10.37 -15.32
CA ILE A 236 1.96 -11.62 -16.08
C ILE A 236 0.60 -12.29 -16.29
N ALA A 237 -0.23 -12.40 -15.25
CA ALA A 237 -1.57 -12.99 -15.36
C ALA A 237 -2.47 -12.21 -16.33
N ARG A 238 -2.40 -10.88 -16.31
CA ARG A 238 -3.13 -9.99 -17.23
C ARG A 238 -2.51 -9.92 -18.63
N GLY A 239 -1.27 -10.40 -18.82
CA GLY A 239 -0.54 -10.32 -20.09
C GLY A 239 -0.31 -8.87 -20.52
N LEU A 240 0.08 -8.01 -19.58
CA LEU A 240 0.26 -6.58 -19.82
C LEU A 240 1.72 -6.23 -20.13
N ASP A 241 1.89 -5.10 -20.81
CA ASP A 241 3.20 -4.51 -21.07
C ASP A 241 3.92 -4.19 -19.73
N PRO A 242 5.26 -4.41 -19.64
CA PRO A 242 6.05 -4.09 -18.45
C PRO A 242 5.89 -2.67 -17.93
N LEU A 243 5.59 -1.71 -18.81
CA LEU A 243 5.41 -0.31 -18.45
C LEU A 243 3.98 0.04 -18.05
N ASN A 244 3.01 -0.88 -18.15
CA ASN A 244 1.63 -0.63 -17.75
C ASN A 244 1.58 -0.06 -16.32
N ALA A 245 0.88 1.07 -16.16
CA ALA A 245 0.74 1.79 -14.91
C ALA A 245 2.08 2.14 -14.21
N SER A 246 3.20 2.33 -14.93
CA SER A 246 4.50 2.68 -14.30
C SER A 246 4.66 4.17 -13.99
N GLU A 247 3.83 5.03 -14.59
CA GLU A 247 3.86 6.49 -14.38
C GLU A 247 2.83 6.95 -13.34
N ILE A 248 2.31 6.03 -12.52
CA ILE A 248 1.34 6.32 -11.45
C ILE A 248 1.93 7.09 -10.26
N THR A 249 3.26 7.21 -10.20
CA THR A 249 4.01 7.83 -9.11
C THR A 249 4.80 9.03 -9.60
N ASN A 250 4.70 10.13 -8.85
CA ASN A 250 5.58 11.30 -9.00
C ASN A 250 6.99 11.07 -8.42
N GLY A 251 7.16 9.95 -7.71
CA GLY A 251 8.38 9.54 -7.04
C GLY A 251 8.72 10.38 -5.81
N ILE A 252 7.80 11.14 -5.23
CA ILE A 252 8.02 12.01 -4.05
C ILE A 252 7.66 11.25 -2.77
N ALA A 253 8.57 11.20 -1.80
CA ALA A 253 8.40 10.51 -0.53
C ALA A 253 7.37 11.22 0.39
N PRO A 254 6.70 10.46 1.28
CA PRO A 254 6.83 9.02 1.47
C PRO A 254 5.98 8.18 0.48
N ALA A 255 4.84 8.70 0.00
CA ALA A 255 3.90 7.95 -0.85
C ALA A 255 4.55 7.42 -2.16
N GLY A 256 5.40 8.23 -2.79
CA GLY A 256 6.11 7.87 -4.01
C GLY A 256 7.09 6.71 -3.82
N VAL A 257 7.64 6.52 -2.61
CA VAL A 257 8.51 5.38 -2.27
C VAL A 257 7.70 4.09 -2.25
N ARG A 258 6.50 4.14 -1.65
CA ARG A 258 5.58 3.00 -1.63
C ARG A 258 5.18 2.55 -3.03
N ASP A 259 4.85 3.51 -3.89
CA ASP A 259 4.51 3.24 -5.27
C ASP A 259 5.67 2.66 -6.07
N LEU A 260 6.89 3.16 -5.85
CA LEU A 260 8.08 2.65 -6.52
C LEU A 260 8.42 1.23 -6.08
N GLY A 261 8.07 0.83 -4.87
CA GLY A 261 8.14 -0.58 -4.44
C GLY A 261 7.43 -1.53 -5.41
N TYR A 262 6.23 -1.16 -5.90
CA TYR A 262 5.53 -1.92 -6.93
C TYR A 262 6.29 -1.91 -8.26
N VAL A 263 6.58 -0.71 -8.77
CA VAL A 263 7.11 -0.53 -10.13
C VAL A 263 8.50 -1.13 -10.27
N GLU A 264 9.42 -0.82 -9.35
CA GLU A 264 10.79 -1.33 -9.40
C GLU A 264 10.84 -2.82 -9.07
N GLY A 265 10.08 -3.29 -8.07
CA GLY A 265 10.07 -4.72 -7.75
C GLY A 265 9.56 -5.56 -8.92
N ARG A 266 8.51 -5.08 -9.63
CA ARG A 266 8.04 -5.68 -10.88
C ARG A 266 9.12 -5.67 -11.96
N TRP A 267 9.75 -4.52 -12.21
CA TRP A 267 10.75 -4.41 -13.26
C TRP A 267 11.98 -5.25 -12.98
N ILE A 268 12.44 -5.33 -11.73
CA ILE A 268 13.52 -6.20 -11.32
C ILE A 268 13.16 -7.66 -11.60
N ALA A 269 11.95 -8.11 -11.25
CA ALA A 269 11.50 -9.47 -11.56
C ALA A 269 11.48 -9.76 -13.07
N MET A 270 10.98 -8.82 -13.89
CA MET A 270 10.99 -8.95 -15.36
C MET A 270 12.39 -8.89 -15.98
N ILE A 271 13.32 -8.17 -15.36
CA ILE A 271 14.73 -8.18 -15.76
C ILE A 271 15.35 -9.53 -15.41
N LEU A 272 15.07 -10.05 -14.20
CA LEU A 272 15.55 -11.35 -13.74
C LEU A 272 15.07 -12.49 -14.65
N ASP A 273 13.82 -12.46 -15.14
CA ASP A 273 13.33 -13.41 -16.15
C ASP A 273 14.21 -13.48 -17.41
N LYS A 274 14.87 -12.36 -17.77
CA LYS A 274 15.73 -12.28 -18.96
C LYS A 274 17.17 -12.69 -18.69
N VAL A 275 17.70 -12.41 -17.50
CA VAL A 275 19.14 -12.59 -17.20
C VAL A 275 19.45 -13.81 -16.34
N ASN A 276 18.45 -14.37 -15.65
CA ASN A 276 18.60 -15.54 -14.80
C ASN A 276 17.27 -16.32 -14.72
N PRO A 277 16.97 -17.23 -15.66
CA PRO A 277 15.71 -17.96 -15.68
C PRO A 277 15.36 -18.74 -14.39
N ASP A 278 16.37 -19.11 -13.58
CA ASP A 278 16.20 -19.87 -12.34
C ASP A 278 16.04 -18.99 -11.09
N TRP A 279 15.94 -17.66 -11.25
CA TRP A 279 15.93 -16.71 -10.14
C TRP A 279 14.79 -16.96 -9.12
N LYS A 280 13.62 -17.42 -9.59
CA LYS A 280 12.47 -17.73 -8.72
C LYS A 280 12.84 -18.89 -7.79
N THR A 281 13.44 -19.95 -8.30
CA THR A 281 13.93 -21.09 -7.51
C THR A 281 14.97 -20.66 -6.47
N VAL A 282 15.88 -19.75 -6.84
CA VAL A 282 16.87 -19.18 -5.91
C VAL A 282 16.19 -18.41 -4.78
N LEU A 283 15.19 -17.59 -5.10
CA LEU A 283 14.46 -16.81 -4.10
C LEU A 283 13.64 -17.72 -3.16
N GLU A 284 12.93 -18.70 -3.72
CA GLU A 284 12.13 -19.69 -2.97
C GLU A 284 12.98 -20.50 -1.98
N ALA A 285 14.24 -20.78 -2.34
CA ALA A 285 15.16 -21.53 -1.49
C ALA A 285 15.76 -20.71 -0.34
N ASN A 286 15.66 -19.38 -0.38
CA ASN A 286 16.27 -18.52 0.64
C ASN A 286 15.49 -17.24 0.94
N ASP A 287 14.70 -17.32 2.00
CA ASP A 287 13.92 -16.23 2.59
C ASP A 287 14.71 -14.96 3.00
N THR A 288 16.04 -15.02 3.07
CA THR A 288 16.87 -13.83 3.40
C THR A 288 17.25 -12.99 2.20
N LEU A 289 17.03 -13.49 0.98
CA LEU A 289 17.41 -12.77 -0.23
C LEU A 289 16.36 -11.70 -0.59
N TYR A 290 16.86 -10.59 -1.13
CA TYR A 290 16.06 -9.58 -1.83
C TYR A 290 16.28 -9.69 -3.34
N LEU A 291 15.31 -9.18 -4.12
CA LEU A 291 15.39 -9.18 -5.57
C LEU A 291 16.66 -8.50 -6.08
N GLU A 292 17.07 -7.41 -5.44
CA GLU A 292 18.28 -6.67 -5.79
C GLU A 292 19.56 -7.51 -5.56
N ASN A 293 19.60 -8.35 -4.52
CA ASN A 293 20.76 -9.23 -4.28
C ASN A 293 20.88 -10.27 -5.40
N ILE A 294 19.75 -10.87 -5.79
CA ILE A 294 19.72 -11.84 -6.87
C ILE A 294 20.13 -11.16 -8.18
N LEU A 295 19.58 -9.98 -8.46
CA LEU A 295 19.91 -9.22 -9.67
C LEU A 295 21.40 -8.89 -9.75
N LYS A 296 21.99 -8.34 -8.68
CA LYS A 296 23.43 -8.05 -8.58
C LYS A 296 24.27 -9.29 -8.90
N ASN A 297 23.91 -10.43 -8.31
CA ASN A 297 24.62 -11.68 -8.54
C ASN A 297 24.44 -12.19 -9.97
N SER A 298 23.24 -12.09 -10.53
CA SER A 298 22.91 -12.56 -11.89
C SER A 298 23.64 -11.81 -13.00
N ILE A 299 23.98 -10.54 -12.78
CA ILE A 299 24.72 -9.75 -13.77
C ILE A 299 26.23 -9.74 -13.52
N SER A 300 26.69 -10.30 -12.41
CA SER A 300 28.12 -10.35 -12.06
C SER A 300 28.89 -11.15 -13.10
N GLY A 301 29.94 -10.55 -13.67
CA GLY A 301 30.76 -11.18 -14.72
C GLY A 301 30.16 -11.14 -16.13
N LEU A 302 28.94 -10.63 -16.32
CA LEU A 302 28.39 -10.38 -17.65
C LEU A 302 29.02 -9.14 -18.28
N LYS A 303 29.20 -9.17 -19.61
CA LYS A 303 29.76 -8.04 -20.34
C LYS A 303 28.75 -6.89 -20.41
N SER A 304 29.15 -5.71 -19.96
CA SER A 304 28.41 -4.46 -20.15
C SER A 304 28.84 -3.75 -21.44
N LYS A 305 27.97 -2.90 -21.97
CA LYS A 305 28.36 -1.83 -22.90
C LYS A 305 28.76 -0.57 -22.13
N SER A 306 29.65 0.23 -22.72
CA SER A 306 29.94 1.59 -22.25
C SER A 306 28.87 2.57 -22.74
N VAL A 307 27.66 2.46 -22.19
CA VAL A 307 26.58 3.42 -22.41
C VAL A 307 26.18 3.97 -21.05
N SER A 308 25.99 5.28 -20.96
CA SER A 308 25.53 5.98 -19.77
C SER A 308 24.54 7.06 -20.18
N PHE A 309 23.88 7.68 -19.20
CA PHE A 309 23.15 8.92 -19.47
C PHE A 309 24.10 9.99 -19.99
N SER A 310 23.64 10.77 -20.98
CA SER A 310 24.32 11.99 -21.41
C SER A 310 24.15 13.10 -20.37
N ASN A 311 25.09 14.06 -20.35
CA ASN A 311 24.99 15.23 -19.46
C ASN A 311 23.68 16.02 -19.70
N VAL A 312 23.18 16.04 -20.94
CA VAL A 312 21.91 16.72 -21.28
C VAL A 312 20.71 15.99 -20.66
N GLU A 313 20.69 14.66 -20.70
CA GLU A 313 19.63 13.87 -20.05
C GLU A 313 19.64 14.03 -18.53
N ILE A 314 20.84 13.96 -17.93
CA ILE A 314 21.02 14.17 -16.49
C ILE A 314 20.48 15.55 -16.10
N LYS A 315 20.91 16.60 -16.80
CA LYS A 315 20.47 17.96 -16.51
C LYS A 315 18.96 18.13 -16.65
N LYS A 316 18.36 17.52 -17.68
CA LYS A 316 16.90 17.55 -17.87
C LYS A 316 16.14 16.86 -16.73
N LEU A 317 16.64 15.72 -16.24
CA LEU A 317 16.03 15.01 -15.10
C LEU A 317 16.17 15.80 -13.80
N GLU A 318 17.33 16.42 -13.59
CA GLU A 318 17.61 17.30 -12.45
C GLU A 318 16.69 18.52 -12.44
N ASP A 319 16.62 19.26 -13.54
CA ASP A 319 15.77 20.46 -13.67
C ASP A 319 14.29 20.13 -13.47
N LYS A 320 13.84 18.98 -14.00
CA LYS A 320 12.48 18.50 -13.79
C LYS A 320 12.21 18.08 -12.34
N ALA A 321 13.17 17.45 -11.68
CA ALA A 321 13.06 17.08 -10.27
C ALA A 321 12.95 18.33 -9.38
N SER A 322 13.79 19.33 -9.62
CA SER A 322 13.74 20.60 -8.89
C SER A 322 12.38 21.31 -9.07
N LEU A 323 11.90 21.46 -10.31
CA LEU A 323 10.61 22.09 -10.59
C LEU A 323 9.43 21.35 -9.92
N ASP A 324 9.40 20.02 -10.04
CA ASP A 324 8.31 19.23 -9.48
C ASP A 324 8.35 19.23 -7.94
N PHE A 325 9.54 19.26 -7.33
CA PHE A 325 9.72 19.38 -5.88
C PHE A 325 9.22 20.72 -5.35
N ASP A 326 9.61 21.83 -5.98
CA ASP A 326 9.21 23.16 -5.55
C ASP A 326 7.69 23.33 -5.62
N LYS A 327 7.08 22.84 -6.71
CA LYS A 327 5.62 22.80 -6.86
C LYS A 327 4.94 21.93 -5.79
N TRP A 328 5.51 20.77 -5.47
CA TRP A 328 4.99 19.92 -4.40
C TRP A 328 5.07 20.59 -3.03
N GLN A 329 6.19 21.25 -2.71
CA GLN A 329 6.34 21.99 -1.44
C GLN A 329 5.34 23.14 -1.32
N GLU A 330 5.09 23.87 -2.40
CA GLU A 330 4.07 24.91 -2.42
C GLU A 330 2.68 24.33 -2.15
N ASN A 331 2.30 23.27 -2.87
CA ASN A 331 1.00 22.60 -2.69
C ASN A 331 0.82 22.05 -1.27
N LYS A 332 1.85 21.38 -0.74
CA LYS A 332 1.88 20.86 0.63
C LYS A 332 1.69 21.99 1.64
N SER A 333 2.42 23.09 1.49
CA SER A 333 2.30 24.25 2.39
C SER A 333 0.89 24.86 2.35
N GLN A 334 0.32 25.02 1.15
CA GLN A 334 -1.05 25.51 0.99
C GLN A 334 -2.08 24.57 1.62
N GLU A 335 -1.94 23.26 1.44
CA GLU A 335 -2.81 22.25 2.03
C GLU A 335 -2.77 22.27 3.56
N ILE A 336 -1.57 22.28 4.15
CA ILE A 336 -1.39 22.30 5.59
C ILE A 336 -1.91 23.61 6.21
N ASN A 337 -1.75 24.74 5.53
CA ASN A 337 -2.34 26.00 5.99
C ASN A 337 -3.87 25.96 5.95
N LYS A 338 -4.46 25.45 4.84
CA LYS A 338 -5.91 25.23 4.77
C LYS A 338 -6.42 24.32 5.87
N PHE A 339 -5.71 23.24 6.20
CA PHE A 339 -6.04 22.36 7.31
C PHE A 339 -5.99 23.09 8.67
N LYS A 340 -4.97 23.93 8.89
CA LYS A 340 -4.83 24.74 10.11
C LYS A 340 -5.98 25.74 10.28
N ASP A 341 -6.47 26.28 9.17
CA ASP A 341 -7.51 27.31 9.13
C ASP A 341 -8.94 26.75 9.02
N LEU A 342 -9.13 25.41 9.08
CA LEU A 342 -10.46 24.81 9.00
C LEU A 342 -11.37 25.32 10.14
N PRO A 343 -12.56 25.85 9.83
CA PRO A 343 -13.48 26.37 10.83
C PRO A 343 -14.11 25.24 11.64
N GLY A 344 -14.36 25.48 12.94
CA GLY A 344 -15.03 24.53 13.82
C GLY A 344 -14.24 24.28 15.11
N TYR A 345 -14.51 23.15 15.75
CA TYR A 345 -13.78 22.73 16.94
C TYR A 345 -12.43 22.13 16.59
N ARG A 346 -11.48 22.30 17.51
CA ARG A 346 -10.13 21.76 17.45
C ARG A 346 -9.91 20.82 18.62
N LEU A 347 -9.37 19.64 18.36
CA LEU A 347 -9.03 18.65 19.37
C LEU A 347 -7.52 18.35 19.30
N GLU A 348 -6.83 18.61 20.40
CA GLU A 348 -5.45 18.23 20.61
C GLU A 348 -5.38 17.13 21.68
N ILE A 349 -4.79 15.99 21.33
CA ILE A 349 -4.52 14.89 22.25
C ILE A 349 -3.02 14.79 22.44
N ASN A 350 -2.57 14.93 23.68
CA ASN A 350 -1.22 14.63 24.12
C ASN A 350 -1.21 13.25 24.80
N ALA A 351 -0.50 12.33 24.17
CA ALA A 351 -0.37 10.94 24.58
C ALA A 351 1.06 10.61 25.03
N SER A 352 1.90 11.60 25.33
CA SER A 352 3.31 11.39 25.67
C SER A 352 3.52 10.46 26.88
N SER A 353 2.63 10.52 27.88
CA SER A 353 2.57 9.66 29.07
C SER A 353 2.04 8.24 28.77
N LYS A 354 1.10 8.13 27.82
CA LYS A 354 0.44 6.88 27.42
C LYS A 354 0.32 6.80 25.90
N PRO A 355 1.42 6.53 25.18
CA PRO A 355 1.41 6.56 23.72
C PRO A 355 0.40 5.58 23.12
N LEU A 356 -0.22 5.95 22.01
CA LEU A 356 -1.16 5.10 21.30
C LEU A 356 -0.42 4.23 20.27
N GLY A 357 -0.79 2.95 20.17
CA GLY A 357 -0.32 2.08 19.10
C GLY A 357 -1.09 2.37 17.81
N ILE A 358 -0.38 2.37 16.68
CA ILE A 358 -0.99 2.53 15.36
C ILE A 358 -1.86 1.31 15.03
N GLY A 359 -3.09 1.56 14.56
CA GLY A 359 -3.98 0.53 14.03
C GLY A 359 -3.92 0.46 12.51
N ILE A 360 -4.36 1.53 11.85
CA ILE A 360 -4.41 1.66 10.38
C ILE A 360 -4.04 3.08 9.94
N PHE A 361 -3.49 3.21 8.75
CA PHE A 361 -3.38 4.46 8.00
C PHE A 361 -3.34 4.14 6.50
N GLU A 362 -3.60 5.12 5.64
CA GLU A 362 -3.45 4.97 4.18
C GLU A 362 -2.06 5.47 3.76
N PRO A 363 -1.12 4.59 3.39
CA PRO A 363 0.27 4.99 3.14
C PRO A 363 0.46 5.91 1.93
N LEU A 364 -0.49 5.94 1.00
CA LEU A 364 -0.44 6.83 -0.17
C LEU A 364 -1.04 8.22 0.11
N GLU A 365 -1.67 8.41 1.27
CA GLU A 365 -2.43 9.61 1.63
C GLU A 365 -1.84 10.31 2.87
N ILE A 366 -0.51 10.36 2.95
CA ILE A 366 0.24 11.00 4.03
C ILE A 366 1.30 12.00 3.53
N GLU A 367 1.68 12.94 4.40
CA GLU A 367 2.85 13.83 4.24
C GLU A 367 3.67 13.90 5.53
N ILE A 368 5.00 13.93 5.39
CA ILE A 368 5.92 14.21 6.50
C ILE A 368 6.17 15.71 6.56
N LEU A 369 5.91 16.34 7.71
CA LEU A 369 6.14 17.75 7.96
C LEU A 369 7.55 18.01 8.49
N ASP A 370 7.99 19.27 8.45
CA ASP A 370 9.38 19.65 8.78
C ASP A 370 9.76 19.36 10.25
N ASP A 371 8.76 19.29 11.15
CA ASP A 371 8.94 18.93 12.55
C ASP A 371 8.88 17.40 12.80
N GLY A 372 8.82 16.59 11.73
CA GLY A 372 8.68 15.14 11.80
C GLY A 372 7.27 14.65 12.13
N SER A 373 6.28 15.54 12.23
CA SER A 373 4.88 15.14 12.33
C SER A 373 4.36 14.63 10.98
N VAL A 374 3.29 13.86 11.02
CA VAL A 374 2.67 13.26 9.84
C VAL A 374 1.26 13.79 9.67
N TYR A 375 1.00 14.38 8.52
CA TYR A 375 -0.33 14.75 8.09
C TYR A 375 -0.97 13.57 7.35
N HIS A 376 -2.13 13.13 7.81
CA HIS A 376 -2.93 12.05 7.21
C HIS A 376 -4.14 12.68 6.55
N ARG A 377 -4.42 12.33 5.28
CA ARG A 377 -5.56 12.89 4.53
C ARG A 377 -6.82 12.05 4.65
N LEU A 378 -6.67 10.72 4.60
CA LEU A 378 -7.81 9.83 4.35
C LEU A 378 -8.24 9.03 5.58
N ILE A 379 -7.36 8.21 6.14
CA ILE A 379 -7.72 7.32 7.25
C ILE A 379 -6.56 7.20 8.23
N PHE A 380 -6.91 7.18 9.51
CA PHE A 380 -6.00 6.91 10.61
C PHE A 380 -6.74 6.25 11.77
N SER A 381 -6.15 5.25 12.42
CA SER A 381 -6.66 4.70 13.68
C SER A 381 -5.54 4.37 14.64
N ALA A 382 -5.85 4.45 15.92
CA ALA A 382 -4.93 4.13 16.98
C ALA A 382 -5.65 3.67 18.25
N ALA A 383 -4.95 2.93 19.10
CA ALA A 383 -5.51 2.42 20.34
C ALA A 383 -4.45 2.22 21.42
N ASN A 384 -4.89 2.26 22.67
CA ASN A 384 -4.17 1.78 23.84
C ASN A 384 -5.18 1.38 24.93
N ASN A 385 -4.70 1.19 26.17
CA ASN A 385 -5.57 0.85 27.30
C ASN A 385 -6.50 1.99 27.74
N ALA A 386 -6.25 3.24 27.31
CA ALA A 386 -7.14 4.37 27.57
C ALA A 386 -8.33 4.39 26.60
N GLY A 387 -8.21 3.76 25.42
CA GLY A 387 -9.31 3.62 24.48
C GLY A 387 -8.86 3.57 23.02
N THR A 388 -9.74 3.99 22.12
CA THR A 388 -9.55 3.87 20.67
C THR A 388 -9.94 5.16 19.95
N LEU A 389 -9.26 5.42 18.84
CA LEU A 389 -9.65 6.43 17.87
C LEU A 389 -9.62 5.86 16.45
N ARG A 390 -10.57 6.30 15.63
CA ARG A 390 -10.64 6.04 14.20
C ARG A 390 -11.14 7.29 13.50
N ILE A 391 -10.40 7.73 12.50
CA ILE A 391 -10.62 8.94 11.72
C ILE A 391 -10.64 8.52 10.25
N MET A 392 -11.68 8.89 9.53
CA MET A 392 -11.91 8.58 8.12
C MET A 392 -12.45 9.81 7.41
N ASN A 393 -11.97 10.11 6.20
CA ASN A 393 -12.38 11.27 5.41
C ASN A 393 -12.28 12.60 6.17
N GLN A 394 -11.36 12.68 7.13
CA GLN A 394 -11.04 13.87 7.91
C GLN A 394 -9.52 13.90 8.11
N PRO A 395 -8.84 14.96 7.67
CA PRO A 395 -7.41 15.04 7.88
C PRO A 395 -7.03 15.21 9.35
N CYS A 396 -5.87 14.69 9.74
CA CYS A 396 -5.30 14.89 11.07
C CYS A 396 -3.76 14.94 11.03
N ILE A 397 -3.16 15.56 12.04
CA ILE A 397 -1.70 15.54 12.23
C ILE A 397 -1.35 14.68 13.43
N THR A 398 -0.33 13.84 13.32
CA THR A 398 0.18 12.99 14.40
C THR A 398 1.68 13.17 14.60
N GLN A 399 2.16 13.04 15.82
CA GLN A 399 3.60 12.91 16.11
C GLN A 399 3.88 11.57 16.79
N PHE A 400 5.08 11.02 16.54
CA PHE A 400 5.48 9.69 16.99
C PHE A 400 6.71 9.74 17.89
N ASP A 401 6.82 8.77 18.80
CA ASP A 401 8.07 8.45 19.48
C ASP A 401 8.96 7.52 18.63
N ASN A 402 10.18 7.26 19.13
CA ASN A 402 11.14 6.36 18.48
C ASN A 402 10.67 4.88 18.39
N SER A 403 9.54 4.53 19.01
CA SER A 403 8.92 3.21 18.95
C SER A 403 7.69 3.18 18.04
N LEU A 404 7.50 4.19 17.18
CA LEU A 404 6.35 4.31 16.28
C LEU A 404 5.02 4.37 17.02
N ARG A 405 4.99 4.93 18.23
CA ARG A 405 3.76 5.16 19.00
C ARG A 405 3.41 6.63 18.98
N ILE A 406 2.14 6.92 18.93
CA ILE A 406 1.63 8.28 18.78
C ILE A 406 1.71 8.97 20.14
N ILE A 407 2.39 10.12 20.17
CA ILE A 407 2.53 10.98 21.35
C ILE A 407 1.71 12.27 21.23
N LYS A 408 1.29 12.64 20.02
CA LYS A 408 0.42 13.77 19.78
C LYS A 408 -0.52 13.50 18.61
N LEU A 409 -1.77 13.96 18.72
CA LEU A 409 -2.74 13.99 17.62
C LEU A 409 -3.46 15.34 17.61
N ILE A 410 -3.65 15.92 16.42
CA ILE A 410 -4.34 17.19 16.19
C ILE A 410 -5.41 16.98 15.13
N LEU A 411 -6.64 17.34 15.48
CA LEU A 411 -7.80 17.42 14.60
C LEU A 411 -8.30 18.87 14.58
N ASN A 412 -8.51 19.41 13.38
CA ASN A 412 -9.14 20.70 13.15
C ASN A 412 -10.43 20.52 12.36
N GLY A 413 -11.29 21.55 12.36
CA GLY A 413 -12.46 21.56 11.50
C GLY A 413 -13.57 20.60 11.93
N LEU A 414 -13.69 20.31 13.23
CA LEU A 414 -14.75 19.45 13.74
C LEU A 414 -16.08 20.21 13.75
N ASN A 415 -17.11 19.65 13.12
CA ASN A 415 -18.44 20.26 13.06
C ASN A 415 -19.22 20.14 14.39
N GLU A 416 -18.81 19.21 15.24
CA GLU A 416 -19.45 18.89 16.51
C GLU A 416 -18.40 18.97 17.62
N SER A 417 -18.81 19.49 18.79
CA SER A 417 -17.95 19.52 19.97
C SER A 417 -17.77 18.10 20.52
N PRO A 418 -16.56 17.70 20.92
CA PRO A 418 -16.38 16.47 21.69
C PRO A 418 -17.18 16.51 23.00
N GLU A 419 -17.82 15.38 23.33
CA GLU A 419 -18.52 15.18 24.60
C GLU A 419 -17.52 14.82 25.70
N ILE A 420 -17.58 15.53 26.83
CA ILE A 420 -16.76 15.26 28.02
C ILE A 420 -17.67 14.66 29.09
N ILE A 421 -17.34 13.44 29.52
CA ILE A 421 -18.02 12.73 30.59
C ILE A 421 -17.10 12.77 31.82
N GLU A 422 -17.25 13.80 32.64
CA GLU A 422 -16.32 14.12 33.74
C GLU A 422 -16.23 13.00 34.79
N ASN A 423 -17.36 12.38 35.14
CA ASN A 423 -17.43 11.30 36.13
C ASN A 423 -16.69 10.03 35.69
N GLU A 424 -16.47 9.85 34.39
CA GLU A 424 -15.75 8.71 33.82
C GLU A 424 -14.33 9.09 33.35
N ASN A 425 -13.96 10.37 33.45
CA ASN A 425 -12.79 10.96 32.80
C ASN A 425 -12.69 10.56 31.33
N LYS A 426 -13.78 10.71 30.59
CA LYS A 426 -13.90 10.17 29.24
C LYS A 426 -14.24 11.26 28.23
N ILE A 427 -13.61 11.21 27.06
CA ILE A 427 -13.97 12.01 25.90
C ILE A 427 -14.54 11.11 24.80
N ILE A 428 -15.67 11.53 24.26
CA ILE A 428 -16.35 10.85 23.16
C ILE A 428 -16.56 11.84 22.01
N LEU A 429 -16.21 11.42 20.80
CA LEU A 429 -16.60 12.10 19.56
C LEU A 429 -17.01 11.04 18.56
N LYS A 430 -18.29 11.00 18.19
CA LYS A 430 -18.81 9.98 17.27
C LYS A 430 -19.69 10.62 16.21
N ASN A 431 -19.21 10.58 14.98
CA ASN A 431 -19.97 10.92 13.78
C ASN A 431 -19.61 9.92 12.66
N ASN A 432 -20.10 10.17 11.43
CA ASN A 432 -19.92 9.25 10.30
C ASN A 432 -18.44 9.01 9.93
N ASN A 433 -17.56 9.95 10.26
CA ASN A 433 -16.16 9.99 9.84
C ASN A 433 -15.20 9.75 11.00
N ILE A 434 -15.61 10.05 12.23
CA ILE A 434 -14.75 10.07 13.40
C ILE A 434 -15.40 9.26 14.51
N THR A 435 -14.61 8.38 15.12
CA THR A 435 -14.95 7.69 16.36
C THR A 435 -13.77 7.84 17.31
N ILE A 436 -13.94 8.60 18.38
CA ILE A 436 -12.98 8.74 19.47
C ILE A 436 -13.71 8.34 20.74
N ASP A 437 -13.09 7.43 21.48
CA ASP A 437 -13.52 6.98 22.80
C ASP A 437 -12.25 6.78 23.61
N LEU A 438 -11.93 7.77 24.46
CA LEU A 438 -10.67 7.79 25.22
C LEU A 438 -10.90 8.22 26.66
N LYS A 439 -10.18 7.58 27.59
CA LYS A 439 -10.01 8.07 28.96
C LYS A 439 -8.90 9.12 29.01
N TYR A 440 -9.15 10.22 29.70
CA TYR A 440 -8.18 11.29 29.92
C TYR A 440 -7.74 11.38 31.39
N THR A 441 -6.60 12.02 31.62
CA THR A 441 -6.13 12.43 32.96
C THR A 441 -6.36 13.91 33.22
N LYS A 442 -6.34 14.72 32.16
CA LYS A 442 -6.66 16.15 32.21
C LYS A 442 -7.36 16.57 30.92
N VAL A 443 -8.33 17.46 31.07
CA VAL A 443 -9.00 18.16 29.96
C VAL A 443 -8.98 19.66 30.23
N SER A 444 -8.75 20.44 29.18
CA SER A 444 -8.90 21.90 29.18
C SER A 444 -9.71 22.30 27.95
N VAL A 445 -10.70 23.15 28.14
CA VAL A 445 -11.54 23.68 27.06
C VAL A 445 -11.39 25.20 27.03
N ASP A 446 -10.89 25.72 25.91
CA ASP A 446 -10.85 27.16 25.65
C ASP A 446 -11.62 27.46 24.35
N LYS A 447 -12.84 27.97 24.50
CA LYS A 447 -13.78 28.22 23.40
C LYS A 447 -13.99 26.97 22.54
N SER A 448 -13.36 26.91 21.37
CA SER A 448 -13.47 25.82 20.42
C SER A 448 -12.29 24.83 20.48
N LEU A 449 -11.29 25.07 21.33
CA LEU A 449 -10.12 24.21 21.52
C LEU A 449 -10.32 23.28 22.72
N TYR A 450 -10.18 21.97 22.45
CA TYR A 450 -10.17 20.90 23.43
C TYR A 450 -8.76 20.34 23.52
N SER A 451 -8.13 20.42 24.69
CA SER A 451 -6.81 19.87 24.96
C SER A 451 -6.92 18.71 25.96
N ILE A 452 -6.47 17.53 25.55
CA ILE A 452 -6.61 16.27 26.27
C ILE A 452 -5.23 15.68 26.57
N GLU A 453 -5.02 15.30 27.83
CA GLU A 453 -3.84 14.54 28.28
C GLU A 453 -4.26 13.12 28.64
N LEU A 454 -3.56 12.09 28.13
CA LEU A 454 -3.89 10.67 28.38
C LEU A 454 -3.26 10.07 29.64
#